data_AF-A0A1D9GXA9-F1
#
_entry.id   AF-A0A1D9GXA9-F1
#
_cell.length_a   1.000
_cell.length_b   1.000
_cell.length_c   1.000
_cell.angle_alpha   90.00
_cell.angle_beta   90.00
_cell.angle_gamma   90.00
#
_symmetry.space_group_name_H-M   'P 1'
#
loop_
_entity.id
_entity.type
_entity.pdbx_description
1 polymer ?
#
loop_
_entity_poly.entity_id
_entity_poly.type
_entity_poly.pdbx_seq_one_letter_code
_entity_poly.pdbx_strand_id
1 'polypeptide(L)'
;MMKRAFLRVLLRALLRAFLFLVGLLLGLVFDMVVGVVERLAGTDVCRESCPPWLTSASLAVYVAMPLGWGVLLAIAGSKPRAGRVLLAWACASLLLMLALTWLLYLAQHPVR
;
A
#
# COMPACT_ATOMS: atom_id res chain seq x y z
N MET A 1 -20.49 -29.32 -23.20
CA MET A 1 -20.01 -27.92 -23.32
C MET A 1 -19.86 -27.15 -21.99
N MET A 2 -20.69 -27.39 -20.97
CA MET A 2 -20.65 -26.65 -19.68
C MET A 2 -19.33 -26.70 -18.89
N LYS A 3 -18.60 -27.84 -18.89
CA LYS A 3 -17.35 -27.99 -18.12
C LYS A 3 -16.26 -26.95 -18.48
N ARG A 4 -16.15 -26.58 -19.77
CA ARG A 4 -15.14 -25.59 -20.24
C ARG A 4 -15.52 -24.14 -19.91
N ALA A 5 -16.80 -23.84 -19.74
CA ALA A 5 -17.25 -22.51 -19.31
C ALA A 5 -16.97 -22.34 -17.81
N PHE A 6 -17.33 -23.33 -17.01
CA PHE A 6 -17.09 -23.34 -15.57
C PHE A 6 -15.61 -23.25 -15.20
N LEU A 7 -14.74 -24.04 -15.86
CA LEU A 7 -13.30 -24.02 -15.62
C LEU A 7 -12.68 -22.63 -15.88
N ARG A 8 -13.14 -21.92 -16.93
CA ARG A 8 -12.65 -20.57 -17.25
C ARG A 8 -13.07 -19.53 -16.22
N VAL A 9 -14.27 -19.65 -15.66
CA VAL A 9 -14.74 -18.76 -14.59
C VAL A 9 -13.93 -19.01 -13.31
N LEU A 10 -13.76 -20.27 -12.93
CA LEU A 10 -12.98 -20.67 -11.76
C LEU A 10 -11.53 -20.18 -11.85
N LEU A 11 -10.88 -20.39 -13.00
CA LEU A 11 -9.49 -19.95 -13.21
C LEU A 11 -9.35 -18.43 -13.08
N ARG A 12 -10.30 -17.65 -13.60
CA ARG A 12 -10.29 -16.18 -13.46
C ARG A 12 -10.49 -15.74 -12.02
N ALA A 13 -11.35 -16.42 -11.26
CA ALA A 13 -11.56 -16.12 -9.85
C ALA A 13 -10.28 -16.40 -9.03
N LEU A 14 -9.66 -17.56 -9.24
CA LEU A 14 -8.39 -17.93 -8.59
C LEU A 14 -7.26 -16.95 -8.95
N LEU A 15 -7.14 -16.56 -10.22
CA LEU A 15 -6.14 -15.58 -10.64
C LEU A 15 -6.34 -14.22 -9.95
N ARG A 16 -7.59 -13.74 -9.83
CA ARG A 16 -7.90 -12.48 -9.14
C ARG A 16 -7.60 -12.56 -7.65
N ALA A 17 -7.93 -13.67 -6.99
CA ALA A 17 -7.61 -13.88 -5.58
C ALA A 17 -6.10 -13.91 -5.35
N PHE A 18 -5.35 -14.59 -6.23
CA PHE A 18 -3.89 -14.60 -6.20
C PHE A 18 -3.31 -13.19 -6.39
N LEU A 19 -3.78 -12.44 -7.39
CA LEU A 19 -3.33 -11.07 -7.62
C LEU A 19 -3.66 -10.13 -6.45
N PHE A 20 -4.80 -10.34 -5.79
CA PHE A 20 -5.16 -9.62 -4.57
C PHE A 20 -4.17 -9.88 -3.43
N LEU A 21 -3.83 -11.15 -3.19
CA LEU A 21 -2.81 -11.55 -2.21
C LEU A 21 -1.44 -10.94 -2.51
N VAL A 22 -1.02 -10.94 -3.77
CA VAL A 22 0.22 -10.29 -4.21
C VAL A 22 0.17 -8.79 -3.94
N GLY A 23 -0.96 -8.13 -4.21
CA GLY A 23 -1.13 -6.71 -3.93
C GLY A 23 -1.11 -6.37 -2.45
N LEU A 24 -1.72 -7.19 -1.58
CA LEU A 24 -1.62 -7.02 -0.12
C LEU A 24 -0.15 -7.06 0.33
N LEU A 25 0.61 -8.05 -0.13
CA LEU A 25 2.04 -8.18 0.18
C LEU A 25 2.83 -6.98 -0.33
N LEU A 26 2.54 -6.50 -1.55
CA LEU A 26 3.18 -5.31 -2.11
C LEU A 26 2.94 -4.06 -1.25
N GLY A 27 1.71 -3.84 -0.79
CA GLY A 27 1.42 -2.72 0.10
C GLY A 27 2.14 -2.81 1.45
N LEU A 28 2.30 -4.01 2.00
CA LEU A 28 3.11 -4.24 3.21
C LEU A 28 4.60 -3.93 2.98
N VAL A 29 5.13 -4.21 1.79
CA VAL A 29 6.52 -3.87 1.45
C VAL A 29 6.73 -2.36 1.46
N PHE A 30 5.76 -1.56 1.00
CA PHE A 30 5.88 -0.10 1.07
C PHE A 30 6.01 0.42 2.50
N ASP A 31 5.29 -0.17 3.45
CA ASP A 31 5.43 0.16 4.88
C ASP A 31 6.82 -0.20 5.41
N MET A 32 7.27 -1.42 5.13
CA MET A 32 8.62 -1.88 5.51
C MET A 32 9.72 -0.96 4.97
N VAL A 33 9.59 -0.48 3.74
CA VAL A 33 10.56 0.44 3.12
C VAL A 33 10.67 1.74 3.94
N VAL A 34 9.54 2.32 4.36
CA VAL A 34 9.57 3.54 5.19
C VAL A 34 10.26 3.26 6.52
N GLY A 35 9.92 2.16 7.20
CA GLY A 35 10.55 1.80 8.47
C GLY A 35 12.06 1.54 8.33
N VAL A 36 12.52 0.98 7.22
CA VAL A 36 13.95 0.81 6.94
C VAL A 36 14.62 2.16 6.69
N VAL A 37 14.00 3.04 5.90
CA VAL A 37 14.54 4.39 5.65
C VAL A 37 14.66 5.19 6.94
N GLU A 38 13.65 5.15 7.81
CA GLU A 38 13.68 5.80 9.13
C GLU A 38 14.85 5.30 9.99
N ARG A 39 15.06 3.99 10.06
CA ARG A 39 16.19 3.38 10.79
C ARG A 39 17.54 3.75 10.21
N LEU A 40 17.67 3.77 8.88
CA LEU A 40 18.91 4.18 8.20
C LEU A 40 19.20 5.67 8.38
N ALA A 41 18.16 6.51 8.45
CA ALA A 41 18.28 7.94 8.73
C ALA A 41 18.54 8.25 10.21
N GLY A 42 18.44 7.26 11.10
CA GLY A 42 18.59 7.45 12.55
C GLY A 42 17.48 8.29 13.17
N THR A 43 16.34 8.39 12.50
CA THR A 43 15.16 9.13 12.95
C THR A 43 14.08 8.13 13.35
N ASP A 44 13.99 7.81 14.64
CA ASP A 44 12.84 7.09 15.17
C ASP A 44 11.65 8.07 15.25
N VAL A 45 10.70 7.89 14.33
CA VAL A 45 9.51 8.76 14.21
C VAL A 45 8.43 8.27 15.17
N CYS A 46 7.78 9.16 15.92
CA CYS A 46 6.64 8.77 16.74
C CYS A 46 5.49 8.27 15.86
N ARG A 47 5.11 7.00 15.97
CA ARG A 47 3.87 6.49 15.34
C ARG A 47 2.79 6.25 16.39
N GLU A 48 3.17 5.70 17.52
CA GLU A 48 2.26 5.36 18.63
C GLU A 48 2.18 6.47 19.69
N SER A 49 3.24 7.26 19.86
CA SER A 49 3.32 8.33 20.87
C SER A 49 2.93 9.72 20.33
N CYS A 50 2.55 9.80 19.05
CA CYS A 50 2.16 11.05 18.39
C CYS A 50 0.72 11.46 18.80
N PRO A 51 0.30 12.69 18.50
CA PRO A 51 -1.07 13.15 18.75
C PRO A 51 -2.12 12.17 18.19
N PRO A 52 -3.25 11.94 18.88
CA PRO A 52 -4.19 10.87 18.53
C PRO A 52 -4.77 10.99 17.11
N TRP A 53 -4.86 12.20 16.57
CA TRP A 53 -5.29 12.43 15.19
C TRP A 53 -4.26 11.94 14.16
N LEU A 54 -2.96 12.09 14.43
CA LEU A 54 -1.86 11.60 13.58
C LEU A 54 -1.74 10.09 13.64
N THR A 55 -1.88 9.51 14.83
CA THR A 55 -1.89 8.05 15.03
C THR A 55 -3.06 7.41 14.28
N SER A 56 -4.24 8.02 14.33
CA SER A 56 -5.40 7.53 13.57
C SER A 56 -5.19 7.62 12.06
N ALA A 57 -4.59 8.72 11.59
CA ALA A 57 -4.28 8.90 10.17
C ALA A 57 -3.22 7.90 9.67
N SER A 58 -2.17 7.64 10.46
CA SER A 58 -1.15 6.65 10.10
C SER A 58 -1.73 5.23 10.03
N LEU A 59 -2.52 4.82 11.02
CA LEU A 59 -3.27 3.56 11.01
C LEU A 59 -4.17 3.42 9.78
N ALA A 60 -4.90 4.48 9.43
CA ALA A 60 -5.73 4.48 8.24
C ALA A 60 -4.90 4.25 6.97
N VAL A 61 -3.74 4.91 6.83
CA VAL A 61 -2.83 4.70 5.68
C VAL A 61 -2.26 3.29 5.68
N TYR A 62 -1.85 2.75 6.85
CA TYR A 62 -1.31 1.39 6.97
C TYR A 62 -2.30 0.30 6.56
N VAL A 63 -3.59 0.50 6.81
CA VAL A 63 -4.63 -0.44 6.39
C VAL A 63 -5.05 -0.19 4.94
N ALA A 64 -5.23 1.06 4.55
CA ALA A 64 -5.71 1.43 3.22
C ALA A 64 -4.70 1.09 2.12
N MET A 65 -3.40 1.20 2.39
CA MET A 65 -2.37 0.98 1.38
C MET A 65 -2.30 -0.48 0.87
N PRO A 66 -2.17 -1.51 1.73
CA PRO A 66 -2.23 -2.90 1.28
C PRO A 66 -3.57 -3.27 0.66
N LEU A 67 -4.69 -2.80 1.21
CA LEU A 67 -6.01 -3.05 0.61
C LEU A 67 -6.12 -2.42 -0.78
N GLY A 68 -5.66 -1.19 -0.94
CA GLY A 68 -5.63 -0.46 -2.21
C GLY A 68 -4.82 -1.20 -3.27
N TRP A 69 -3.61 -1.64 -2.93
CA TRP A 69 -2.78 -2.46 -3.82
C TRP A 69 -3.41 -3.82 -4.15
N GLY A 70 -4.00 -4.50 -3.17
CA GLY A 70 -4.72 -5.76 -3.37
C GLY A 70 -5.85 -5.61 -4.39
N VAL A 71 -6.74 -4.64 -4.16
CA VAL A 71 -7.88 -4.36 -5.06
C VAL A 71 -7.38 -3.95 -6.45
N LEU A 72 -6.38 -3.07 -6.52
CA LEU A 72 -5.86 -2.56 -7.78
C LEU A 72 -5.25 -3.68 -8.63
N LEU A 73 -4.42 -4.56 -8.05
CA LEU A 73 -3.85 -5.70 -8.77
C LEU A 73 -4.91 -6.72 -9.20
N ALA A 74 -5.90 -6.99 -8.35
CA ALA A 74 -7.00 -7.89 -8.69
C ALA A 74 -7.84 -7.41 -9.88
N ILE A 75 -8.02 -6.09 -10.02
CA ILE A 75 -8.86 -5.49 -11.07
C ILE A 75 -8.05 -5.16 -12.33
N ALA A 76 -6.87 -4.56 -12.15
CA ALA A 76 -6.07 -4.01 -13.23
C ALA A 76 -4.99 -4.97 -13.71
N GLY A 77 -4.50 -5.89 -12.89
CA GLY A 77 -3.33 -6.73 -13.19
C GLY A 77 -3.45 -7.59 -14.46
N SER A 78 -4.67 -7.90 -14.89
CA SER A 78 -4.91 -8.64 -16.15
C SER A 78 -5.13 -7.75 -17.38
N LYS A 79 -4.93 -6.42 -17.28
CA LYS A 79 -5.20 -5.47 -18.38
C LYS A 79 -3.90 -5.01 -19.06
N PRO A 80 -3.89 -4.81 -20.38
CA PRO A 80 -2.67 -4.46 -21.13
C PRO A 80 -2.09 -3.07 -20.78
N ARG A 81 -2.88 -2.18 -20.16
CA ARG A 81 -2.43 -0.85 -19.70
C ARG A 81 -2.22 -0.77 -18.18
N ALA A 82 -2.23 -1.91 -17.48
CA ALA A 82 -2.06 -1.95 -16.02
C ALA A 82 -0.78 -1.27 -15.55
N GLY A 83 0.32 -1.44 -16.28
CA GLY A 83 1.63 -0.93 -15.89
C GLY A 83 1.65 0.57 -15.60
N ARG A 84 0.99 1.41 -16.43
CA ARG A 84 0.94 2.86 -16.19
C ARG A 84 0.14 3.23 -14.95
N VAL A 85 -0.98 2.52 -14.71
CA VAL A 85 -1.82 2.74 -13.53
C VAL A 85 -1.11 2.28 -12.27
N LEU A 86 -0.46 1.11 -12.30
CA LEU A 86 0.33 0.58 -11.20
C LEU A 86 1.52 1.47 -10.88
N LEU A 87 2.20 2.02 -11.90
CA LEU A 87 3.30 2.96 -11.70
C LEU A 87 2.82 4.27 -11.08
N ALA A 88 1.75 4.86 -11.61
CA ALA A 88 1.16 6.07 -11.03
C ALA A 88 0.71 5.84 -9.58
N TRP A 89 0.10 4.68 -9.30
CA TRP A 89 -0.30 4.29 -7.95
C TRP A 89 0.90 4.08 -7.03
N ALA A 90 2.00 3.49 -7.52
CA ALA A 90 3.25 3.36 -6.77
C ALA A 90 3.85 4.72 -6.43
N CYS A 91 3.93 5.64 -7.39
CA CYS A 91 4.39 7.00 -7.13
C CYS A 91 3.50 7.71 -6.11
N ALA A 92 2.18 7.61 -6.26
CA ALA A 92 1.23 8.18 -5.29
C ALA A 92 1.38 7.55 -3.90
N SER A 93 1.62 6.24 -3.84
CA SER A 93 1.84 5.52 -2.58
C SER A 93 3.09 6.01 -1.86
N LEU A 94 4.20 6.15 -2.60
CA LEU A 94 5.45 6.69 -2.06
C LEU A 94 5.31 8.13 -1.59
N LEU A 95 4.65 8.98 -2.38
CA LEU A 95 4.40 10.38 -2.02
C LEU A 95 3.53 10.49 -0.76
N LEU A 96 2.49 9.66 -0.64
CA LEU A 96 1.64 9.63 0.55
C LEU A 96 2.42 9.22 1.78
N MET A 97 3.22 8.15 1.68
CA MET A 97 4.07 7.68 2.77
C MET A 97 5.11 8.73 3.17
N LEU A 98 5.77 9.37 2.20
CA LEU A 98 6.72 10.44 2.45
C LEU A 98 6.06 11.63 3.14
N ALA A 99 4.87 12.05 2.70
CA ALA A 99 4.11 13.12 3.32
C ALA A 99 3.71 12.78 4.76
N LEU A 100 3.26 11.54 5.01
CA LEU A 100 2.93 11.07 6.35
C LEU A 100 4.17 11.11 7.26
N THR A 101 5.29 10.52 6.83
CA THR A 101 6.54 10.52 7.59
C THR A 101 7.03 11.94 7.87
N TRP A 102 6.93 12.83 6.88
CA TRP A 102 7.29 14.24 7.05
C TRP A 102 6.42 14.95 8.09
N LEU A 103 5.10 14.73 8.06
CA LEU A 103 4.17 15.30 9.05
C LEU A 103 4.45 14.78 10.47
N LEU A 104 4.71 13.47 10.60
CA LEU A 104 5.07 12.88 11.88
C LEU A 104 6.41 13.44 12.41
N TYR A 105 7.39 13.62 11.52
CA TYR A 105 8.66 14.25 11.87
C TYR A 105 8.48 15.69 12.36
N LEU A 106 7.68 16.50 11.66
CA LEU A 106 7.38 17.88 12.09
C LEU A 106 6.62 17.93 13.43
N ALA A 107 5.72 16.99 13.67
CA ALA A 107 5.00 16.90 14.95
C ALA A 107 5.94 16.54 16.11
N GLN A 108 6.98 15.73 15.86
CA GLN A 108 7.99 15.35 16.85
C GLN A 108 9.02 16.46 17.09
N HIS A 109 9.38 17.21 16.06
CA HIS A 109 10.31 18.34 16.13
C HIS A 109 9.61 19.64 15.76
N PRO A 110 8.73 20.17 16.64
CA PRO A 110 8.08 21.46 16.38
C PRO A 110 9.17 22.52 16.28
N VAL A 111 9.35 23.07 15.07
CA VAL A 111 10.23 24.22 14.83
C VAL A 111 9.65 25.38 15.64
N ARG A 112 10.31 25.73 16.74
CA ARG A 112 9.99 26.94 17.52
C ARG A 112 10.46 28.19 16.79
#